data_AF-A0AAV6UIY2-F1
#
_entry.id   AF-A0AAV6UIY2-F1
#
_cell.length_a   1.000
_cell.length_b   1.000
_cell.length_c   1.000
_cell.angle_alpha   90.00
_cell.angle_beta   90.00
_cell.angle_gamma   90.00
#
_symmetry.space_group_name_H-M   'P 1'
#
loop_
_entity.id
_entity.type
_entity.pdbx_description
1 polymer ?
#
loop_
_entity_poly.entity_id
_entity_poly.type
_entity_poly.pdbx_seq_one_letter_code
_entity_poly.pdbx_strand_id
1 'polypeptide(L)' 'MSFLGKGKKQDLLVVCEELGEEVDHLSKVPEIKKVIVGSESYDEIEVKIEMLDRIIEERLRSEENEKQEAP' A
#
# COMPACT_ATOMS: atom_id res chain seq x y z
N MET A 1 11.38 5.88 -11.72
CA MET A 1 11.18 4.74 -10.82
C MET A 1 9.84 4.94 -10.13
N SER A 2 8.84 4.10 -10.39
CA SER A 2 7.56 4.16 -9.66
C SER A 2 7.65 3.17 -8.51
N PHE A 3 8.01 3.61 -7.31
CA PHE A 3 8.07 2.74 -6.13
C PHE A 3 6.70 2.12 -5.79
N LEU A 4 5.61 2.79 -6.16
CA LEU A 4 4.23 2.28 -6.07
C LEU A 4 3.91 1.20 -7.13
N GLY A 5 4.92 0.72 -7.88
CA GLY A 5 4.76 -0.33 -8.90
C GLY A 5 4.78 -1.75 -8.32
N LYS A 6 5.28 -1.93 -7.10
CA LYS A 6 5.42 -3.23 -6.42
C LYS A 6 4.13 -3.71 -5.73
N GLY A 7 3.26 -2.78 -5.31
CA GLY A 7 2.01 -3.09 -4.61
C GLY A 7 0.82 -3.33 -5.55
N LYS A 8 -0.10 -4.20 -5.11
CA LYS A 8 -1.44 -4.35 -5.68
C LYS A 8 -2.31 -3.13 -5.32
N LYS A 9 -3.45 -2.97 -6.00
CA LYS A 9 -4.41 -1.90 -5.72
C LYS A 9 -4.81 -1.84 -4.24
N GLN A 10 -5.06 -2.99 -3.62
CA GLN A 10 -5.42 -3.10 -2.20
C GLN A 10 -4.31 -2.59 -1.29
N ASP A 11 -3.05 -2.97 -1.54
CA ASP A 11 -1.91 -2.47 -0.76
C ASP A 11 -1.82 -0.94 -0.82
N LEU A 12 -2.06 -0.34 -1.99
CA LEU A 12 -2.06 1.11 -2.16
C LEU A 12 -3.22 1.81 -1.44
N LEU A 13 -4.38 1.15 -1.33
CA LEU A 13 -5.51 1.68 -0.56
C LEU A 13 -5.19 1.68 0.93
N VAL A 14 -4.58 0.60 1.44
CA VAL A 14 -4.12 0.52 2.84
C VAL A 14 -3.10 1.63 3.13
N VAL A 15 -2.17 1.90 2.21
CA VAL A 15 -1.25 3.04 2.36
C VAL A 15 -2.04 4.36 2.49
N CYS A 16 -3.08 4.59 1.67
CA CYS A 16 -3.89 5.81 1.80
C CYS A 16 -4.58 5.89 3.17
N GLU A 17 -5.14 4.79 3.66
CA GLU A 17 -5.76 4.72 4.99
C GLU A 17 -4.74 5.02 6.11
N GLU A 18 -3.53 4.47 6.04
CA GLU A 18 -2.45 4.76 7.00
C GLU A 18 -1.96 6.21 6.92
N LEU A 19 -2.01 6.83 5.74
CA LEU A 19 -1.73 8.26 5.54
C LEU A 19 -2.87 9.16 6.05
N GLY A 20 -4.02 8.60 6.45
CA GLY A 20 -5.22 9.35 6.82
C GLY A 20 -5.97 9.94 5.61
N GLU A 21 -5.67 9.45 4.41
CA GLU A 21 -6.27 9.89 3.15
C GLU A 21 -7.44 8.96 2.78
N GLU A 22 -8.64 9.50 2.70
CA GLU A 22 -9.81 8.73 2.23
C GLU A 22 -9.80 8.64 0.70
N VAL A 23 -9.65 7.42 0.18
CA VAL A 23 -9.68 7.13 -1.25
C VAL A 23 -10.79 6.14 -1.57
N ASP A 24 -11.59 6.45 -2.58
CA ASP A 24 -12.62 5.52 -3.07
C ASP A 24 -11.96 4.25 -3.64
N HIS A 25 -12.43 3.09 -3.21
CA HIS A 25 -12.04 1.77 -3.71
C HIS A 25 -12.33 1.61 -5.22
N LEU A 26 -13.19 2.43 -5.81
CA LEU A 26 -13.44 2.50 -7.26
C LEU A 26 -12.37 3.31 -8.01
N SER A 27 -11.58 4.14 -7.31
CA SER A 27 -10.52 4.96 -7.90
C SER A 27 -9.52 4.13 -8.68
N LYS A 28 -8.97 4.70 -9.75
CA LYS A 28 -7.97 4.00 -10.57
C LYS A 28 -6.62 4.01 -9.88
N VAL A 29 -5.82 2.97 -10.07
CA VAL A 29 -4.45 2.89 -9.52
C VAL A 29 -3.62 4.16 -9.72
N PRO A 30 -3.62 4.83 -10.89
CA PRO A 30 -2.89 6.09 -11.07
C PRO A 30 -3.40 7.25 -10.19
N GLU A 31 -4.69 7.29 -9.86
CA GLU A 31 -5.28 8.31 -8.98
C GLU A 31 -4.88 8.05 -7.54
N ILE A 32 -4.98 6.80 -7.09
CA ILE A 32 -4.53 6.37 -5.75
C ILE A 32 -3.04 6.73 -5.55
N LYS A 33 -2.21 6.46 -6.56
CA LYS A 33 -0.78 6.81 -6.53
C LYS A 33 -0.54 8.30 -6.39
N LYS A 34 -1.38 9.14 -7.01
CA LYS A 34 -1.25 10.60 -6.88
C LYS A 34 -1.59 11.07 -5.48
N VAL A 35 -2.58 10.46 -4.83
CA VAL A 35 -2.92 10.77 -3.43
C VAL A 35 -1.75 10.44 -2.51
N ILE A 36 -1.17 9.24 -2.64
CA ILE A 36 -0.01 8.84 -1.83
C ILE A 36 1.17 9.80 -2.02
N VAL A 37 1.47 10.16 -3.28
CA VAL A 37 2.58 11.09 -3.57
C VAL A 37 2.28 12.51 -3.07
N GLY A 38 1.03 12.95 -3.16
CA GLY A 38 0.60 14.29 -2.78
C GLY A 38 0.27 14.48 -1.29
N SER A 39 0.16 13.40 -0.52
CA SER A 39 -0.17 13.47 0.91
C SER A 39 0.95 14.14 1.71
N GLU A 40 0.60 15.12 2.54
CA GLU A 40 1.52 15.84 3.44
C GLU A 40 1.77 15.07 4.76
N SER A 41 1.03 13.99 5.01
CA SER A 41 1.17 13.19 6.24
C SER A 41 2.59 12.65 6.44
N TYR A 42 3.31 12.42 5.34
CA TYR A 42 4.73 12.05 5.37
C TYR A 42 5.45 12.69 4.18
N ASP A 43 6.29 13.70 4.46
CA ASP A 43 7.05 14.41 3.43
C ASP A 43 8.13 13.54 2.77
N GLU A 44 8.59 12.50 3.47
CA GLU A 44 9.64 11.60 3.00
C GLU A 44 9.05 10.49 2.13
N ILE A 45 9.46 10.47 0.86
CA ILE A 45 9.14 9.38 -0.08
C ILE A 45 9.60 8.03 0.49
N GLU A 46 10.70 8.01 1.23
CA GLU A 46 11.25 6.79 1.87
C GLU A 46 10.27 6.19 2.88
N VAL A 47 9.65 7.00 3.73
CA VAL A 47 8.64 6.53 4.68
C VAL A 47 7.44 5.89 3.95
N LYS A 48 6.97 6.52 2.87
CA LYS A 48 5.89 5.96 2.04
C LYS A 48 6.30 4.67 1.32
N ILE A 49 7.59 4.50 1.00
CA ILE A 49 8.15 3.28 0.41
C ILE A 49 8.17 2.15 1.43
N GLU A 50 8.65 2.44 2.64
CA GLU A 50 8.74 1.49 3.75
C GLU A 50 7.36 1.02 4.21
N MET A 51 6.38 1.94 4.30
CA MET A 51 4.99 1.59 4.58
C MET A 51 4.46 0.59 3.56
N LEU A 52 4.68 0.85 2.26
CA LEU A 52 4.23 -0.06 1.20
C LEU A 52 4.95 -1.42 1.26
N ASP A 53 6.25 -1.46 1.56
CA ASP A 53 6.97 -2.72 1.73
C ASP A 53 6.42 -3.53 2.88
N ARG A 54 6.21 -2.88 4.03
CA ARG A 54 5.62 -3.53 5.21
C ARG A 54 4.25 -4.12 4.92
N ILE A 55 3.36 -3.38 4.27
CA ILE A 55 2.01 -3.86 3.92
C ILE A 55 2.09 -5.07 2.98
N ILE A 56 3.00 -5.04 2.00
CA ILE A 56 3.21 -6.16 1.08
C ILE A 56 3.74 -7.38 1.83
N GLU A 57 4.72 -7.21 2.72
CA GLU A 57 5.28 -8.28 3.53
C GLU A 57 4.24 -8.89 4.46
N GLU A 58 3.42 -8.08 5.13
CA GLU A 58 2.34 -8.54 6.00
C GLU A 58 1.31 -9.36 5.24
N ARG A 59 0.92 -8.91 4.03
CA ARG A 59 0.04 -9.69 3.15
C ARG A 59 0.68 -11.01 2.74
N LEU A 60 1.92 -10.98 2.27
CA LEU A 60 2.63 -12.20 1.83
C LEU A 60 2.80 -13.21 2.98
N ARG A 61 3.12 -12.72 4.19
CA ARG A 61 3.23 -13.54 5.40
C ARG A 61 1.89 -14.15 5.80
N SER A 62 0.80 -13.40 5.67
CA SER A 62 -0.55 -13.90 5.94
C SER A 62 -0.95 -14.98 4.93
N GLU A 63 -0.71 -14.74 3.63
CA GLU A 63 -0.94 -15.72 2.56
C GLU A 63 -0.09 -16.99 2.73
N GLU A 64 1.12 -16.88 3.29
CA GLU A 64 2.01 -18.01 3.57
C GLU A 64 1.54 -18.83 4.78
N ASN A 65 1.15 -18.16 5.88
CA ASN A 65 0.63 -18.82 7.08
C ASN A 65 -0.68 -19.58 6.78
N GLU A 66 -1.59 -19.00 6.00
CA GLU A 66 -2.83 -19.66 5.59
C GLU A 66 -2.59 -20.91 4.73
N LYS A 67 -1.48 -20.97 3.98
CA LYS A 67 -1.10 -22.15 3.19
C LYS A 67 -0.43 -23.24 4.01
N GLN A 68 0.22 -22.88 5.12
CA GLN A 68 0.88 -23.86 6.01
C GLN A 68 -0.09 -24.48 7.04
N GLU A 69 -1.19 -23.79 7.36
CA GLU A 69 -2.24 -24.30 8.26
C GLU A 69 -3.38 -25.06 7.56
N ALA A 70 -3.34 -25.19 6.23
CA ALA A 70 -4.29 -26.05 5.50
C ALA A 70 -3.94 -27.54 5.75
N PRO A 71 -4.86 -28.34 6.34
CA PRO A 71 -4.63 -29.76 6.65
C PRO A 71 -4.52 -30.66 5.43
#